data_AF-A0AAU0WRP5-F1
#
_entry.id   AF-A0AAU0WRP5-F1
#
_cell.length_a   1.000
_cell.length_b   1.000
_cell.length_c   1.000
_cell.angle_alpha   90.00
_cell.angle_beta   90.00
_cell.angle_gamma   90.00
#
_symmetry.space_group_name_H-M   'P 1'
#
loop_
_entity.id
_entity.type
_entity.pdbx_description
1 polymer ?
#
loop_
_entity_poly.entity_id
_entity_poly.type
_entity_poly.pdbx_seq_one_letter_code
_entity_poly.pdbx_strand_id
1 'polypeptide(L)'
;MTRDTVATLCRALDGLPVAIELAAAQLRTHNLNQLVELVDHGQCWLSAPHPKHRRHQRLNGTHGATWRLCTPHLRRTWSRASVLAGPFTEQAAVLLCQSGDLPAHHIPAVLTQLAALGVLEHDDVDNAHALHRPRYRMTSAVRELGTRCLTEAGERDIAIDRQAGHCQQIAQVAENLWNNGCQTQAIHLLADEHHNLTTMLGHALNDPGPYTATAALETALRVWFWWDQYQPATGLRYFLQLLTWCPADHPVTPTATWLTAWLAVHNTPETARTLLARIWPQAVLDGNTSLLAHIAHVDGLLALAHHDLPRATTRLHLATTLIPDHTTSGPNRARCLADLALAQTRTHPLTCAPQIHIALQALATSLHNGTPATHTRNRPGPVPAITPLPTAAPANHSRPVRNSVPDTANPPPLPHAQVG
;
A
#
# COMPACT_ATOMS: atom_id res chain seq x y z
N MET A 1 25.64 -20.80 20.97
CA MET A 1 25.11 -19.54 21.55
C MET A 1 25.81 -18.32 20.98
N THR A 2 27.00 -17.88 21.45
CA THR A 2 27.60 -16.61 20.97
C THR A 2 27.78 -16.53 19.44
N ARG A 3 28.27 -17.60 18.80
CA ARG A 3 28.47 -17.64 17.33
C ARG A 3 27.17 -17.46 16.54
N ASP A 4 26.07 -18.04 17.02
CA ASP A 4 24.76 -18.00 16.36
C ASP A 4 24.14 -16.61 16.50
N THR A 5 24.26 -15.99 17.69
CA THR A 5 23.84 -14.60 17.91
C THR A 5 24.64 -13.63 17.03
N VAL A 6 25.97 -13.79 16.89
CA VAL A 6 26.78 -12.99 15.96
C VAL A 6 26.32 -13.18 14.51
N ALA A 7 26.02 -14.42 14.08
CA ALA A 7 25.53 -14.68 12.73
C ALA A 7 24.13 -14.08 12.48
N THR A 8 23.25 -14.03 13.47
CA THR A 8 21.96 -13.34 13.39
C THR A 8 22.14 -11.83 13.35
N LEU A 9 23.01 -11.26 14.19
CA LEU A 9 23.33 -9.83 14.18
C LEU A 9 23.95 -9.39 12.84
N CYS A 10 24.91 -10.13 12.29
CA CYS A 10 25.51 -9.81 10.99
C CYS A 10 24.49 -9.91 9.84
N ARG A 11 23.51 -10.81 9.91
CA ARG A 11 22.40 -10.90 8.94
C ARG A 11 21.43 -9.73 9.06
N ALA A 12 21.07 -9.34 10.29
CA ALA A 12 20.23 -8.17 10.55
C ALA A 12 20.90 -6.82 10.19
N LEU A 13 22.22 -6.86 9.92
CA LEU A 13 23.04 -5.72 9.49
C LEU A 13 23.50 -5.86 8.02
N ASP A 14 22.83 -6.71 7.23
CA ASP A 14 23.10 -6.98 5.79
C ASP A 14 24.56 -7.36 5.46
N GLY A 15 25.33 -7.86 6.43
CA GLY A 15 26.76 -8.10 6.29
C GLY A 15 27.60 -6.82 6.05
N LEU A 16 27.01 -5.63 6.16
CA LEU A 16 27.66 -4.36 5.83
C LEU A 16 28.80 -4.09 6.83
N PRO A 17 30.07 -3.94 6.37
CA PRO A 17 31.22 -3.80 7.27
C PRO A 17 31.08 -2.63 8.26
N VAL A 18 30.50 -1.51 7.82
CA VAL A 18 30.23 -0.34 8.67
C VAL A 18 29.17 -0.64 9.73
N ALA A 19 28.11 -1.37 9.39
CA ALA A 19 27.06 -1.71 10.34
C ALA A 19 27.59 -2.66 11.43
N ILE A 20 28.44 -3.62 11.04
CA ILE A 20 29.17 -4.51 11.96
C ILE A 20 30.16 -3.72 12.85
N GLU A 21 30.94 -2.79 12.30
CA GLU A 21 31.83 -1.90 13.07
C GLU A 21 31.05 -1.09 14.13
N LEU A 22 29.85 -0.59 13.80
CA LEU A 22 29.02 0.18 14.71
C LEU A 22 28.38 -0.66 15.80
N ALA A 23 27.89 -1.86 15.48
CA ALA A 23 27.40 -2.81 16.47
C ALA A 23 28.52 -3.25 17.42
N ALA A 24 29.72 -3.52 16.89
CA ALA A 24 30.90 -3.86 17.69
C ALA A 24 31.31 -2.72 18.64
N ALA A 25 31.20 -1.45 18.23
CA ALA A 25 31.48 -0.31 19.09
C ALA A 25 30.51 -0.18 20.28
N GLN A 26 29.25 -0.62 20.11
CA GLN A 26 28.22 -0.61 21.16
C GLN A 26 28.32 -1.78 22.15
N LEU A 27 29.15 -2.79 21.91
CA LEU A 27 29.43 -3.85 22.88
C LEU A 27 30.09 -3.37 24.18
N ARG A 28 30.50 -2.09 24.23
CA ARG A 28 30.96 -1.40 25.44
C ARG A 28 29.85 -0.97 26.39
N THR A 29 28.60 -0.91 25.91
CA THR A 29 27.44 -0.33 26.62
C THR A 29 26.21 -1.25 26.59
N HIS A 30 26.12 -2.14 25.61
CA HIS A 30 25.01 -3.08 25.40
C HIS A 30 25.56 -4.49 25.22
N ASN A 31 24.82 -5.51 25.66
CA ASN A 31 25.17 -6.90 25.38
C ASN A 31 24.72 -7.34 23.97
N LEU A 32 25.25 -8.47 23.51
CA LEU A 32 25.05 -8.93 22.13
C LEU A 32 23.57 -9.25 21.80
N ASN A 33 22.77 -9.68 22.77
CA ASN A 33 21.34 -9.97 22.56
C ASN A 33 20.53 -8.66 22.48
N GLN A 34 20.82 -7.70 23.36
CA GLN A 34 20.21 -6.36 23.32
C GLN A 34 20.48 -5.64 22.00
N LEU A 35 21.66 -5.83 21.40
CA LEU A 35 21.96 -5.27 20.08
C LEU A 35 21.16 -5.94 18.95
N VAL A 36 20.82 -7.23 19.06
CA VAL A 36 19.91 -7.87 18.10
C VAL A 36 18.51 -7.27 18.22
N GLU A 37 17.97 -7.14 19.44
CA GLU A 37 16.65 -6.53 19.68
C GLU A 37 16.59 -5.05 19.21
N LEU A 38 17.63 -4.25 19.48
CA LEU A 38 17.68 -2.84 19.06
C LEU A 38 17.74 -2.65 17.54
N VAL A 39 18.39 -3.58 16.82
CA VAL A 39 18.45 -3.60 15.36
C VAL A 39 17.12 -4.05 14.77
N ASP A 40 16.53 -5.12 15.32
CA ASP A 40 15.22 -5.67 14.91
C ASP A 40 14.07 -4.66 15.12
N HIS A 41 14.16 -3.83 16.17
CA HIS A 41 13.20 -2.75 16.44
C HIS A 41 13.44 -1.45 15.64
N GLY A 42 14.45 -1.42 14.75
CA GLY A 42 14.71 -0.28 13.87
C GLY A 42 15.17 1.01 14.57
N GLN A 43 15.57 0.95 15.85
CA GLN A 43 15.92 2.13 16.66
C GLN A 43 17.36 2.63 16.45
N CYS A 44 18.08 2.09 15.46
CA CYS A 44 19.52 2.28 15.27
C CYS A 44 19.94 3.59 14.58
N TRP A 45 19.36 4.74 14.96
CA TRP A 45 19.93 6.07 14.67
C TRP A 45 20.84 6.50 15.83
N LEU A 46 22.02 5.87 15.87
CA LEU A 46 22.99 5.96 16.97
C LEU A 46 23.60 7.38 17.14
N SER A 47 22.90 8.23 17.89
CA SER A 47 23.31 9.56 18.32
C SER A 47 24.44 9.54 19.35
N ALA A 48 25.67 9.76 18.89
CA ALA A 48 26.78 10.26 19.69
C ALA A 48 27.78 11.00 18.77
N PRO A 49 28.26 12.20 19.12
CA PRO A 49 29.06 13.03 18.22
C PRO A 49 30.54 12.61 18.20
N HIS A 50 30.88 11.53 17.49
CA HIS A 50 32.26 11.04 17.33
C HIS A 50 32.48 10.28 15.99
N PRO A 51 33.68 9.75 15.63
CA PRO A 51 34.40 10.00 14.36
C PRO A 51 33.80 9.49 13.03
N LYS A 52 32.54 9.02 13.00
CA LYS A 52 31.75 8.72 11.79
C LYS A 52 31.93 9.78 10.70
N HIS A 53 31.86 11.08 11.06
CA HIS A 53 32.01 12.19 10.10
C HIS A 53 33.22 12.07 9.18
N ARG A 54 34.38 11.55 9.64
CA ARG A 54 35.59 11.44 8.80
C ARG A 54 35.54 10.28 7.78
N ARG A 55 34.87 9.17 8.09
CA ARG A 55 34.74 8.03 7.15
C ARG A 55 33.56 8.24 6.21
N HIS A 56 32.45 8.80 6.72
CA HIS A 56 31.36 9.30 5.89
C HIS A 56 31.80 10.43 4.94
N GLN A 57 32.71 11.34 5.34
CA GLN A 57 33.33 12.31 4.42
C GLN A 57 34.12 11.68 3.27
N ARG A 58 34.70 10.48 3.45
CA ARG A 58 35.42 9.76 2.37
C ARG A 58 34.47 9.02 1.44
N LEU A 59 33.43 8.36 1.98
CA LEU A 59 32.38 7.71 1.17
C LEU A 59 31.50 8.74 0.42
N ASN A 60 31.10 9.83 1.09
CA ASN A 60 30.51 11.01 0.45
C ASN A 60 31.52 11.74 -0.44
N GLY A 61 32.82 11.54 -0.25
CA GLY A 61 33.87 12.00 -1.15
C GLY A 61 33.84 11.28 -2.49
N THR A 62 33.70 9.94 -2.47
CA THR A 62 33.57 9.10 -3.67
C THR A 62 32.23 9.28 -4.35
N HIS A 63 31.10 9.08 -3.65
CA HIS A 63 29.78 9.31 -4.23
C HIS A 63 29.56 10.78 -4.60
N GLY A 64 30.15 11.72 -3.87
CA GLY A 64 30.17 13.15 -4.23
C GLY A 64 31.09 13.49 -5.40
N ALA A 65 32.08 12.65 -5.73
CA ALA A 65 32.81 12.73 -6.99
C ALA A 65 31.95 12.21 -8.15
N THR A 66 31.29 11.05 -7.99
CA THR A 66 30.31 10.54 -8.95
C THR A 66 29.20 11.55 -9.21
N TRP A 67 28.61 12.14 -8.17
CA TRP A 67 27.63 13.23 -8.27
C TRP A 67 28.16 14.42 -9.07
N ARG A 68 29.42 14.83 -8.88
CA ARG A 68 30.04 15.91 -9.67
C ARG A 68 30.23 15.55 -11.14
N LEU A 69 30.40 14.27 -11.48
CA LEU A 69 30.44 13.78 -12.86
C LEU A 69 29.05 13.62 -13.49
N CYS A 70 28.00 13.41 -12.70
CA CYS A 70 26.63 13.31 -13.18
C CYS A 70 26.14 14.61 -13.87
N THR A 71 25.46 14.45 -15.01
CA THR A 71 24.71 15.51 -15.69
C THR A 71 23.52 15.98 -14.84
N PRO A 72 22.88 17.15 -15.15
CA PRO A 72 21.71 17.61 -14.42
C PRO A 72 20.57 16.60 -14.34
N HIS A 73 20.28 15.88 -15.44
CA HIS A 73 19.24 14.84 -15.48
C HIS A 73 19.58 13.64 -14.60
N LEU A 74 20.84 13.19 -14.58
CA LEU A 74 21.32 12.12 -13.70
C LEU A 74 21.19 12.51 -12.23
N ARG A 75 21.64 13.71 -11.86
CA ARG A 75 21.54 14.26 -10.50
C ARG A 75 20.09 14.33 -10.02
N ARG A 76 19.21 14.95 -10.82
CA ARG A 76 17.78 15.13 -10.49
C ARG A 76 17.04 13.79 -10.38
N THR A 77 17.38 12.82 -11.21
CA THR A 77 16.80 11.46 -11.15
C THR A 77 17.25 10.73 -9.89
N TRP A 78 18.55 10.76 -9.56
CA TRP A 78 19.08 10.20 -8.32
C TRP A 78 18.45 10.86 -7.09
N SER A 79 18.42 12.20 -6.99
CA SER A 79 17.86 12.89 -5.83
C SER A 79 16.37 12.67 -5.63
N ARG A 80 15.57 12.58 -6.71
CA ARG A 80 14.13 12.28 -6.59
C ARG A 80 13.87 10.82 -6.25
N ALA A 81 14.59 9.89 -6.88
CA ALA A 81 14.43 8.46 -6.60
C ALA A 81 14.93 8.07 -5.20
N SER A 82 15.80 8.85 -4.54
CA SER A 82 16.27 8.54 -3.19
C SER A 82 15.21 8.69 -2.08
N VAL A 83 14.03 9.23 -2.40
CA VAL A 83 12.83 9.18 -1.53
C VAL A 83 12.31 7.74 -1.39
N LEU A 84 12.55 6.89 -2.38
CA LEU A 84 12.27 5.45 -2.29
C LEU A 84 13.36 4.78 -1.45
N ALA A 85 12.95 4.28 -0.29
CA ALA A 85 13.88 3.67 0.64
C ALA A 85 14.13 2.18 0.36
N GLY A 86 13.27 1.50 -0.41
CA GLY A 86 13.44 0.12 -0.88
C GLY A 86 13.96 0.00 -2.33
N PRO A 87 13.98 -1.20 -2.90
CA PRO A 87 14.09 -1.41 -4.34
C PRO A 87 12.87 -0.83 -5.07
N PHE A 88 13.01 -0.48 -6.35
CA PHE A 88 11.94 0.16 -7.13
C PHE A 88 11.95 -0.21 -8.61
N THR A 89 10.78 -0.16 -9.25
CA THR A 89 10.64 -0.41 -10.69
C THR A 89 10.96 0.83 -11.52
N GLU A 90 11.28 0.63 -12.80
CA GLU A 90 11.34 1.72 -13.80
C GLU A 90 10.08 2.59 -13.79
N GLN A 91 8.88 2.00 -13.61
CA GLN A 91 7.61 2.74 -13.58
C GLN A 91 7.52 3.68 -12.37
N ALA A 92 8.00 3.26 -11.20
CA ALA A 92 8.09 4.11 -10.01
C ALA A 92 9.04 5.29 -10.25
N ALA A 93 10.21 5.01 -10.84
CA ALA A 93 11.19 6.04 -11.21
C ALA A 93 10.65 7.03 -12.25
N VAL A 94 9.86 6.58 -13.23
CA VAL A 94 9.19 7.45 -14.20
C VAL A 94 8.24 8.41 -13.49
N LEU A 95 7.35 7.90 -12.63
CA LEU A 95 6.39 8.73 -11.90
C LEU A 95 7.07 9.80 -11.02
N LEU A 96 8.14 9.43 -10.33
CA LEU A 96 8.90 10.32 -9.44
C LEU A 96 9.73 11.34 -10.19
N CYS A 97 10.43 10.93 -11.26
CA CYS A 97 11.49 11.75 -11.85
C CYS A 97 11.01 12.62 -13.03
N GLN A 98 9.90 12.26 -13.70
CA GLN A 98 9.42 13.00 -14.86
C GLN A 98 9.13 14.48 -14.58
N SER A 99 9.49 15.33 -15.53
CA SER A 99 9.28 16.79 -15.50
C SER A 99 9.40 17.37 -16.90
N GLY A 100 9.08 18.66 -17.10
CA GLY A 100 9.18 19.30 -18.42
C GLY A 100 10.55 19.11 -19.09
N ASP A 101 11.62 19.26 -18.30
CA ASP A 101 13.01 19.09 -18.77
C ASP A 101 13.45 17.62 -18.93
N LEU A 102 12.67 16.65 -18.45
CA LEU A 102 13.00 15.22 -18.48
C LEU A 102 11.72 14.40 -18.70
N PRO A 103 11.31 14.19 -19.96
CA PRO A 103 10.09 13.46 -20.29
C PRO A 103 10.27 11.95 -20.05
N ALA A 104 9.15 11.27 -19.75
CA ALA A 104 9.11 9.88 -19.28
C ALA A 104 9.98 8.90 -20.08
N HIS A 105 10.00 8.99 -21.42
CA HIS A 105 10.73 8.08 -22.30
C HIS A 105 12.26 8.16 -22.20
N HIS A 106 12.82 9.23 -21.62
CA HIS A 106 14.27 9.32 -21.38
C HIS A 106 14.70 8.66 -20.06
N ILE A 107 13.78 8.49 -19.10
CA ILE A 107 14.10 8.02 -17.75
C ILE A 107 14.74 6.62 -17.73
N PRO A 108 14.30 5.62 -18.52
CA PRO A 108 14.96 4.31 -18.59
C PRO A 108 16.45 4.42 -18.93
N ALA A 109 16.80 5.24 -19.93
CA ALA A 109 18.20 5.46 -20.31
C ALA A 109 19.02 6.17 -19.22
N VAL A 110 18.39 7.06 -18.44
CA VAL A 110 19.02 7.71 -17.28
C VAL A 110 19.25 6.70 -16.14
N LEU A 111 18.34 5.75 -15.91
CA LEU A 111 18.53 4.67 -14.93
C LEU A 111 19.68 3.74 -15.34
N THR A 112 19.77 3.35 -16.62
CA THR A 112 20.91 2.56 -17.13
C THR A 112 22.25 3.29 -16.93
N GLN A 113 22.29 4.60 -17.16
CA GLN A 113 23.50 5.41 -16.90
C GLN A 113 23.85 5.49 -15.40
N LEU A 114 22.86 5.64 -14.51
CA LEU A 114 23.09 5.61 -13.06
C LEU A 114 23.58 4.23 -12.59
N ALA A 115 23.08 3.14 -13.17
CA ALA A 115 23.57 1.79 -12.91
C ALA A 115 25.03 1.61 -13.36
N ALA A 116 25.37 2.07 -14.57
CA ALA A 116 26.74 2.04 -15.09
C ALA A 116 27.73 2.90 -14.26
N LEU A 117 27.24 3.91 -13.54
CA LEU A 117 28.02 4.73 -12.59
C LEU A 117 28.09 4.14 -11.17
N GLY A 118 27.51 2.96 -10.93
CA GLY A 118 27.44 2.32 -9.60
C GLY A 118 26.54 3.04 -8.60
N VAL A 119 25.63 3.90 -9.08
CA VAL A 119 24.63 4.59 -8.25
C VAL A 119 23.40 3.70 -8.03
N LEU A 120 23.05 2.88 -9.02
CA LEU A 120 21.97 1.89 -8.92
C LEU A 120 22.55 0.47 -9.03
N GLU A 121 22.10 -0.40 -8.14
CA GLU A 121 22.27 -1.85 -8.23
C GLU A 121 21.05 -2.40 -8.99
N HIS A 122 21.26 -3.36 -9.90
CA HIS A 122 20.18 -4.19 -10.42
C HIS A 122 19.87 -5.28 -9.40
N ASP A 123 18.60 -5.42 -9.03
CA ASP A 123 18.14 -6.47 -8.12
C ASP A 123 17.88 -7.74 -8.96
N ASP A 124 18.96 -8.34 -9.44
CA ASP A 124 18.98 -9.60 -10.22
C ASP A 124 18.72 -10.79 -9.28
N VAL A 125 17.56 -10.79 -8.61
CA VAL A 125 17.10 -11.97 -7.88
C VAL A 125 16.74 -13.03 -8.92
N ASP A 126 17.48 -14.14 -8.88
CA ASP A 126 17.34 -15.37 -9.68
C ASP A 126 16.02 -16.13 -9.42
N ASN A 127 14.90 -15.40 -9.32
CA ASN A 127 13.57 -15.94 -9.33
C ASN A 127 13.25 -16.38 -10.76
N ALA A 128 13.51 -17.66 -11.05
CA ALA A 128 13.14 -18.36 -12.30
C ALA A 128 11.61 -18.42 -12.60
N HIS A 129 10.83 -17.56 -11.94
CA HIS A 129 9.39 -17.34 -12.07
C HIS A 129 9.06 -15.86 -12.32
N ALA A 130 10.04 -15.05 -12.74
CA ALA A 130 9.91 -13.60 -12.87
C ALA A 130 8.88 -13.17 -13.95
N LEU A 131 7.62 -13.00 -13.52
CA LEU A 131 6.74 -11.94 -14.01
C LEU A 131 7.15 -10.55 -13.50
N HIS A 132 8.14 -10.47 -12.61
CA HIS A 132 8.62 -9.24 -12.01
C HIS A 132 9.54 -8.49 -13.00
N ARG A 133 9.26 -7.20 -13.19
CA ARG A 133 10.10 -6.30 -13.99
C ARG A 133 11.45 -6.06 -13.29
N PRO A 134 12.54 -5.73 -14.01
CA PRO A 134 13.80 -5.36 -13.38
C PRO A 134 13.60 -4.25 -12.34
N ARG A 135 14.13 -4.47 -11.13
CA ARG A 135 14.12 -3.51 -10.03
C ARG A 135 15.51 -2.93 -9.84
N TYR A 136 15.54 -1.66 -9.44
CA TYR A 136 16.74 -0.91 -9.10
C TYR A 136 16.80 -0.71 -7.59
N ARG A 137 18.01 -0.77 -7.01
CA ARG A 137 18.25 -0.50 -5.59
C ARG A 137 19.33 0.55 -5.42
N MET A 138 19.19 1.39 -4.40
CA MET A 138 20.27 2.27 -3.92
C MET A 138 20.84 1.72 -2.60
N THR A 139 22.16 1.80 -2.44
CA THR A 139 22.77 1.64 -1.12
C THR A 139 22.36 2.78 -0.19
N SER A 140 22.40 2.55 1.13
CA SER A 140 22.02 3.57 2.13
C SER A 140 22.81 4.87 2.00
N ALA A 141 24.13 4.80 1.75
CA ALA A 141 24.98 5.97 1.57
C ALA A 141 24.68 6.75 0.27
N VAL A 142 24.38 6.05 -0.82
CA VAL A 142 23.95 6.67 -2.09
C VAL A 142 22.60 7.38 -1.90
N ARG A 143 21.66 6.74 -1.20
CA ARG A 143 20.35 7.30 -0.88
C ARG A 143 20.46 8.53 0.03
N GLU A 144 21.28 8.47 1.08
CA GLU A 144 21.52 9.59 2.01
C GLU A 144 22.04 10.82 1.26
N LEU A 145 23.00 10.64 0.33
CA LEU A 145 23.51 11.73 -0.50
C LEU A 145 22.41 12.32 -1.41
N GLY A 146 21.64 11.47 -2.09
CA GLY A 146 20.52 11.90 -2.93
C GLY A 146 19.48 12.70 -2.14
N THR A 147 19.08 12.22 -0.96
CA THR A 147 18.04 12.84 -0.13
C THR A 147 18.50 14.17 0.47
N ARG A 148 19.79 14.28 0.82
CA ARG A 148 20.39 15.55 1.20
C ARG A 148 20.37 16.54 0.04
N CYS A 149 20.83 16.15 -1.15
CA CYS A 149 20.82 17.04 -2.32
C CYS A 149 19.40 17.42 -2.79
N LEU A 150 18.41 16.53 -2.61
CA LEU A 150 16.99 16.82 -2.84
C LEU A 150 16.47 17.91 -1.88
N THR A 151 16.87 17.83 -0.61
CA THR A 151 16.50 18.80 0.43
C THR A 151 17.22 20.13 0.20
N GLU A 152 18.51 20.12 -0.13
CA GLU A 152 19.30 21.30 -0.54
C GLU A 152 18.72 21.99 -1.80
N ALA A 153 18.07 21.24 -2.69
CA ALA A 153 17.40 21.77 -3.89
C ALA A 153 15.95 22.26 -3.65
N GLY A 154 15.38 22.07 -2.45
CA GLY A 154 13.98 22.42 -2.15
C GLY A 154 12.93 21.57 -2.88
N GLU A 155 13.31 20.42 -3.46
CA GLU A 155 12.39 19.54 -4.20
C GLU A 155 11.83 18.38 -3.34
N ARG A 156 12.10 18.38 -2.02
CA ARG A 156 11.77 17.28 -1.11
C ARG A 156 10.27 16.95 -1.08
N ASP A 157 9.44 17.96 -0.86
CA ASP A 157 8.01 17.76 -0.57
C ASP A 157 7.28 17.25 -1.81
N ILE A 158 7.59 17.84 -2.98
CA ILE A 158 7.12 17.39 -4.30
C ILE A 158 7.47 15.91 -4.57
N ALA A 159 8.64 15.45 -4.12
CA ALA A 159 9.05 14.06 -4.29
C ALA A 159 8.34 13.11 -3.29
N ILE A 160 8.05 13.57 -2.07
CA ILE A 160 7.23 12.84 -1.08
C ILE A 160 5.78 12.71 -1.58
N ASP A 161 5.18 13.77 -2.12
CA ASP A 161 3.83 13.73 -2.72
C ASP A 161 3.75 12.72 -3.87
N ARG A 162 4.77 12.68 -4.73
CA ARG A 162 4.88 11.69 -5.82
C ARG A 162 5.09 10.27 -5.29
N GLN A 163 5.82 10.08 -4.19
CA GLN A 163 5.94 8.80 -3.50
C GLN A 163 4.58 8.36 -2.94
N ALA A 164 3.82 9.26 -2.31
CA ALA A 164 2.49 8.98 -1.81
C ALA A 164 1.54 8.56 -2.93
N GLY A 165 1.53 9.28 -4.05
CA GLY A 165 0.79 8.90 -5.26
C GLY A 165 1.20 7.54 -5.83
N HIS A 166 2.49 7.18 -5.79
CA HIS A 166 2.95 5.84 -6.16
C HIS A 166 2.38 4.76 -5.22
N CYS A 167 2.50 4.97 -3.91
CA CYS A 167 2.01 4.05 -2.89
C CYS A 167 0.49 3.84 -2.97
N GLN A 168 -0.29 4.89 -3.27
CA GLN A 168 -1.73 4.81 -3.53
C GLN A 168 -2.06 3.93 -4.75
N GLN A 169 -1.30 4.05 -5.84
CA GLN A 169 -1.46 3.20 -7.03
C GLN A 169 -1.13 1.74 -6.73
N ILE A 170 -0.04 1.47 -6.02
CA ILE A 170 0.34 0.11 -5.59
C ILE A 170 -0.75 -0.50 -4.69
N ALA A 171 -1.27 0.26 -3.72
CA ALA A 171 -2.37 -0.18 -2.86
C ALA A 171 -3.64 -0.50 -3.67
N GLN A 172 -3.96 0.26 -4.71
CA GLN A 172 -5.09 -0.04 -5.60
C GLN A 172 -4.90 -1.33 -6.40
N VAL A 173 -3.69 -1.58 -6.93
CA VAL A 173 -3.40 -2.83 -7.64
C VAL A 173 -3.47 -4.01 -6.67
N ALA A 174 -2.92 -3.88 -5.46
CA ALA A 174 -2.96 -4.91 -4.43
C ALA A 174 -4.39 -5.23 -3.96
N GLU A 175 -5.22 -4.21 -3.67
CA GLU A 175 -6.64 -4.35 -3.32
C GLU A 175 -7.43 -5.03 -4.44
N ASN A 176 -7.21 -4.62 -5.69
CA ASN A 176 -7.86 -5.22 -6.86
C ASN A 176 -7.44 -6.69 -7.04
N LEU A 177 -6.15 -7.01 -6.93
CA LEU A 177 -5.67 -8.39 -7.01
C LEU A 177 -6.25 -9.26 -5.88
N TRP A 178 -6.30 -8.73 -4.66
CA TRP A 178 -6.88 -9.41 -3.50
C TRP A 178 -8.36 -9.74 -3.71
N ASN A 179 -9.16 -8.74 -4.12
CA ASN A 179 -10.60 -8.86 -4.28
C ASN A 179 -11.00 -9.73 -5.50
N ASN A 180 -10.14 -9.85 -6.51
CA ASN A 180 -10.36 -10.74 -7.67
C ASN A 180 -9.81 -12.18 -7.48
N GLY A 181 -9.34 -12.54 -6.27
CA GLY A 181 -8.84 -13.88 -5.96
C GLY A 181 -7.38 -14.13 -6.35
N CYS A 182 -6.63 -13.12 -6.80
CA CYS A 182 -5.19 -13.18 -7.04
C CYS A 182 -4.40 -12.86 -5.75
N GLN A 183 -4.81 -13.42 -4.61
CA GLN A 183 -4.31 -13.06 -3.27
C GLN A 183 -2.79 -13.21 -3.14
N THR A 184 -2.22 -14.29 -3.68
CA THR A 184 -0.76 -14.52 -3.72
C THR A 184 -0.02 -13.41 -4.46
N GLN A 185 -0.55 -12.92 -5.57
CA GLN A 185 0.05 -11.83 -6.35
C GLN A 185 -0.03 -10.49 -5.59
N ALA A 186 -1.14 -10.24 -4.89
CA ALA A 186 -1.27 -9.06 -4.02
C ALA A 186 -0.22 -9.08 -2.88
N ILE A 187 0.00 -10.24 -2.25
CA ILE A 187 1.01 -10.42 -1.20
C ILE A 187 2.42 -10.20 -1.75
N HIS A 188 2.78 -10.78 -2.90
CA HIS A 188 4.11 -10.56 -3.50
C HIS A 188 4.34 -9.09 -3.88
N LEU A 189 3.33 -8.42 -4.46
CA LEU A 189 3.40 -6.99 -4.78
C LEU A 189 3.66 -6.13 -3.52
N LEU A 190 2.99 -6.44 -2.42
CA LEU A 190 3.20 -5.72 -1.16
C LEU A 190 4.50 -6.07 -0.46
N ALA A 191 5.02 -7.29 -0.62
CA ALA A 191 6.35 -7.65 -0.14
C ALA A 191 7.45 -6.84 -0.87
N ASP A 192 7.36 -6.73 -2.20
CA ASP A 192 8.27 -5.93 -3.02
C ASP A 192 8.24 -4.43 -2.66
N GLU A 193 7.06 -3.89 -2.29
CA GLU A 193 6.84 -2.45 -2.04
C GLU A 193 6.75 -2.07 -0.56
N HIS A 194 6.86 -3.03 0.37
CA HIS A 194 6.61 -2.83 1.81
C HIS A 194 7.44 -1.68 2.40
N HIS A 195 8.70 -1.58 2.00
CA HIS A 195 9.62 -0.56 2.50
C HIS A 195 9.25 0.85 1.96
N ASN A 196 8.73 0.93 0.74
CA ASN A 196 8.27 2.19 0.16
C ASN A 196 6.95 2.65 0.81
N LEU A 197 6.04 1.72 1.11
CA LEU A 197 4.79 1.97 1.85
C LEU A 197 5.05 2.44 3.29
N THR A 198 5.88 1.74 4.06
CA THR A 198 6.22 2.12 5.45
C THR A 198 6.96 3.45 5.53
N THR A 199 7.79 3.78 4.54
CA THR A 199 8.44 5.08 4.41
C THR A 199 7.42 6.20 4.15
N MET A 200 6.45 5.97 3.26
CA MET A 200 5.36 6.93 2.99
C MET A 200 4.53 7.19 4.25
N LEU A 201 4.13 6.14 4.98
CA LEU A 201 3.42 6.28 6.26
C LEU A 201 4.29 7.00 7.31
N GLY A 202 5.61 6.75 7.32
CA GLY A 202 6.56 7.46 8.17
C GLY A 202 6.67 8.95 7.86
N HIS A 203 6.66 9.34 6.58
CA HIS A 203 6.62 10.74 6.17
C HIS A 203 5.33 11.43 6.64
N ALA A 204 4.17 10.80 6.44
CA ALA A 204 2.87 11.32 6.88
C ALA A 204 2.74 11.49 8.42
N LEU A 205 3.53 10.74 9.21
CA LEU A 205 3.60 10.91 10.66
C LEU A 205 4.59 11.99 11.13
N ASN A 206 5.60 12.32 10.32
CA ASN A 206 6.61 13.32 10.67
C ASN A 206 6.15 14.76 10.35
N ASP A 207 5.31 14.93 9.32
CA ASP A 207 4.65 16.19 9.00
C ASP A 207 3.13 15.99 8.81
N PRO A 208 2.38 15.83 9.92
CA PRO A 208 0.97 15.43 9.88
C PRO A 208 0.04 16.62 9.66
N GLY A 209 -0.46 16.76 8.43
CA GLY A 209 -1.67 17.53 8.12
C GLY A 209 -2.90 16.62 8.07
N PRO A 210 -4.13 17.13 8.26
CA PRO A 210 -5.33 16.30 8.21
C PRO A 210 -5.52 15.63 6.84
N TYR A 211 -5.10 16.27 5.74
CA TYR A 211 -5.12 15.70 4.40
C TYR A 211 -4.04 14.63 4.18
N THR A 212 -2.81 14.85 4.63
CA THR A 212 -1.72 13.85 4.46
C THR A 212 -1.97 12.63 5.35
N ALA A 213 -2.48 12.82 6.57
CA ALA A 213 -2.87 11.75 7.46
C ALA A 213 -4.03 10.91 6.90
N THR A 214 -5.09 11.53 6.37
CA THR A 214 -6.23 10.80 5.76
C THR A 214 -5.82 10.04 4.50
N ALA A 215 -5.05 10.64 3.60
CA ALA A 215 -4.54 9.97 2.40
C ALA A 215 -3.61 8.77 2.73
N ALA A 216 -2.77 8.91 3.76
CA ALA A 216 -1.95 7.81 4.27
C ALA A 216 -2.80 6.70 4.90
N LEU A 217 -3.83 7.07 5.67
CA LEU A 217 -4.75 6.15 6.34
C LEU A 217 -5.60 5.35 5.34
N GLU A 218 -6.10 5.98 4.29
CA GLU A 218 -6.78 5.32 3.16
C GLU A 218 -5.85 4.33 2.47
N THR A 219 -4.61 4.73 2.18
CA THR A 219 -3.62 3.85 1.54
C THR A 219 -3.32 2.63 2.41
N ALA A 220 -3.18 2.82 3.73
CA ALA A 220 -2.94 1.73 4.68
C ALA A 220 -4.16 0.81 4.85
N LEU A 221 -5.38 1.36 4.89
CA LEU A 221 -6.64 0.60 5.03
C LEU A 221 -6.87 -0.37 3.88
N ARG A 222 -6.50 0.03 2.67
CA ARG A 222 -6.80 -0.73 1.45
C ARG A 222 -5.83 -1.90 1.21
N VAL A 223 -4.76 -1.96 2.03
CA VAL A 223 -3.88 -3.12 2.18
C VAL A 223 -4.05 -3.82 3.54
N TRP A 224 -5.26 -3.77 4.13
CA TRP A 224 -5.61 -4.36 5.44
C TRP A 224 -5.09 -5.79 5.65
N PHE A 225 -5.14 -6.63 4.60
CA PHE A 225 -4.74 -8.02 4.63
C PHE A 225 -3.23 -8.21 4.89
N TRP A 226 -2.40 -7.25 4.51
CA TRP A 226 -0.97 -7.24 4.83
C TRP A 226 -0.73 -7.02 6.33
N TRP A 227 -1.49 -6.10 6.94
CA TRP A 227 -1.39 -5.84 8.37
C TRP A 227 -1.92 -7.01 9.19
N ASP A 228 -3.08 -7.58 8.84
CA ASP A 228 -3.65 -8.77 9.52
C ASP A 228 -2.68 -9.97 9.53
N GLN A 229 -2.08 -10.30 8.37
CA GLN A 229 -1.34 -11.55 8.20
C GLN A 229 0.17 -11.44 8.45
N TYR A 230 0.79 -10.30 8.17
CA TYR A 230 2.26 -10.18 8.16
C TYR A 230 2.82 -9.14 9.14
N GLN A 231 2.10 -8.04 9.40
CA GLN A 231 2.63 -6.88 10.12
C GLN A 231 1.63 -6.25 11.12
N PRO A 232 0.98 -7.03 12.03
CA PRO A 232 -0.15 -6.52 12.82
C PRO A 232 0.26 -5.45 13.84
N ALA A 233 1.38 -5.62 14.54
CA ALA A 233 1.88 -4.63 15.50
C ALA A 233 2.32 -3.32 14.82
N THR A 234 3.00 -3.44 13.68
CA THR A 234 3.43 -2.31 12.84
C THR A 234 2.22 -1.54 12.30
N GLY A 235 1.24 -2.25 11.75
CA GLY A 235 -0.02 -1.67 11.29
C GLY A 235 -0.75 -0.95 12.42
N LEU A 236 -1.01 -1.64 13.54
CA LEU A 236 -1.68 -1.07 14.72
C LEU A 236 -1.06 0.26 15.17
N ARG A 237 0.28 0.35 15.19
CA ARG A 237 1.00 1.59 15.51
C ARG A 237 0.70 2.71 14.51
N TYR A 238 0.83 2.45 13.21
CA TYR A 238 0.52 3.45 12.17
C TYR A 238 -0.94 3.91 12.24
N PHE A 239 -1.90 2.99 12.35
CA PHE A 239 -3.33 3.33 12.43
C PHE A 239 -3.65 4.18 13.68
N LEU A 240 -3.15 3.79 14.86
CA LEU A 240 -3.35 4.57 16.09
C LEU A 240 -2.80 6.00 15.98
N GLN A 241 -1.63 6.17 15.37
CA GLN A 241 -0.99 7.49 15.21
C GLN A 241 -1.64 8.34 14.12
N LEU A 242 -2.01 7.77 12.96
CA LEU A 242 -2.68 8.51 11.89
C LEU A 242 -4.10 8.95 12.31
N LEU A 243 -4.81 8.13 13.09
CA LEU A 243 -6.15 8.44 13.60
C LEU A 243 -6.19 9.64 14.57
N THR A 244 -5.06 10.10 15.15
CA THR A 244 -5.07 11.33 15.97
C THR A 244 -5.11 12.61 15.14
N TRP A 245 -4.79 12.54 13.85
CA TRP A 245 -4.74 13.67 12.91
C TRP A 245 -5.88 13.67 11.89
N CYS A 246 -6.60 12.54 11.76
CA CYS A 246 -7.74 12.42 10.86
C CYS A 246 -9.00 13.02 11.51
N PRO A 247 -9.80 13.83 10.77
CA PRO A 247 -11.08 14.33 11.27
C PRO A 247 -12.04 13.17 11.62
N ALA A 248 -12.82 13.35 12.70
CA ALA A 248 -13.80 12.36 13.14
C ALA A 248 -14.85 12.06 12.05
N ASP A 249 -15.28 13.11 11.35
CA ASP A 249 -16.33 13.07 10.32
C ASP A 249 -15.81 12.61 8.93
N HIS A 250 -14.52 12.30 8.81
CA HIS A 250 -13.95 11.82 7.54
C HIS A 250 -14.41 10.38 7.24
N PRO A 251 -14.87 10.05 6.03
CA PRO A 251 -15.51 8.76 5.73
C PRO A 251 -14.61 7.53 5.98
N VAL A 252 -13.28 7.70 5.93
CA VAL A 252 -12.34 6.60 6.25
C VAL A 252 -12.24 6.31 7.76
N THR A 253 -12.50 7.30 8.63
CA THR A 253 -12.18 7.26 10.06
C THR A 253 -12.91 6.13 10.81
N PRO A 254 -14.21 5.84 10.56
CA PRO A 254 -14.89 4.71 11.21
C PRO A 254 -14.32 3.34 10.81
N THR A 255 -14.09 3.10 9.51
CA THR A 255 -13.57 1.83 9.00
C THR A 255 -12.10 1.63 9.41
N ALA A 256 -11.29 2.69 9.38
CA ALA A 256 -9.93 2.64 9.91
C ALA A 256 -9.93 2.36 11.43
N THR A 257 -10.80 3.01 12.21
CA THR A 257 -10.94 2.75 13.66
C THR A 257 -11.33 1.30 13.94
N TRP A 258 -12.23 0.71 13.14
CA TRP A 258 -12.57 -0.70 13.23
C TRP A 258 -11.36 -1.61 12.95
N LEU A 259 -10.59 -1.36 11.88
CA LEU A 259 -9.40 -2.16 11.56
C LEU A 259 -8.34 -2.06 12.68
N THR A 260 -8.14 -0.87 13.26
CA THR A 260 -7.30 -0.69 14.45
C THR A 260 -7.78 -1.54 15.62
N ALA A 261 -9.09 -1.61 15.85
CA ALA A 261 -9.67 -2.46 16.90
C ALA A 261 -9.44 -3.95 16.61
N TRP A 262 -9.54 -4.38 15.36
CA TRP A 262 -9.25 -5.76 14.94
C TRP A 262 -7.79 -6.13 15.18
N LEU A 263 -6.83 -5.32 14.71
CA LEU A 263 -5.39 -5.54 14.94
C LEU A 263 -5.01 -5.51 16.43
N ALA A 264 -5.80 -4.83 17.26
CA ALA A 264 -5.62 -4.76 18.70
C ALA A 264 -6.15 -5.99 19.47
N VAL A 265 -7.02 -6.84 18.90
CA VAL A 265 -7.72 -7.93 19.61
C VAL A 265 -6.78 -8.81 20.45
N HIS A 266 -5.66 -9.24 19.87
CA HIS A 266 -4.75 -10.20 20.50
C HIS A 266 -3.72 -9.56 21.45
N ASN A 267 -3.42 -8.27 21.28
CA ASN A 267 -2.34 -7.59 21.99
C ASN A 267 -2.85 -6.60 23.06
N THR A 268 -3.95 -5.90 22.77
CA THR A 268 -4.50 -4.82 23.60
C THR A 268 -6.05 -4.83 23.55
N PRO A 269 -6.72 -5.87 24.09
CA PRO A 269 -8.17 -6.04 23.97
C PRO A 269 -9.00 -4.88 24.56
N GLU A 270 -8.51 -4.18 25.59
CA GLU A 270 -9.19 -2.98 26.11
C GLU A 270 -9.14 -1.80 25.14
N THR A 271 -8.06 -1.65 24.37
CA THR A 271 -7.98 -0.68 23.27
C THR A 271 -8.98 -1.03 22.19
N ALA A 272 -9.07 -2.31 21.80
CA ALA A 272 -10.09 -2.77 20.85
C ALA A 272 -11.51 -2.43 21.31
N ARG A 273 -11.89 -2.76 22.55
CA ARG A 273 -13.22 -2.41 23.13
C ARG A 273 -13.49 -0.91 23.09
N THR A 274 -12.51 -0.09 23.49
CA THR A 274 -12.64 1.36 23.53
C THR A 274 -12.89 1.93 22.12
N LEU A 275 -12.17 1.43 21.13
CA LEU A 275 -12.33 1.85 19.72
C LEU A 275 -13.69 1.41 19.15
N LEU A 276 -14.15 0.18 19.42
CA LEU A 276 -15.49 -0.28 19.00
C LEU A 276 -16.61 0.55 19.65
N ALA A 277 -16.51 0.84 20.95
CA ALA A 277 -17.48 1.65 21.68
C ALA A 277 -17.59 3.08 21.12
N ARG A 278 -16.48 3.63 20.60
CA ARG A 278 -16.46 4.96 19.95
C ARG A 278 -17.24 4.99 18.63
N ILE A 279 -17.16 3.95 17.81
CA ILE A 279 -17.75 3.93 16.46
C ILE A 279 -19.16 3.33 16.40
N TRP A 280 -19.54 2.48 17.37
CA TRP A 280 -20.84 1.80 17.37
C TRP A 280 -22.05 2.75 17.31
N PRO A 281 -22.16 3.84 18.11
CA PRO A 281 -23.33 4.71 18.08
C PRO A 281 -23.55 5.33 16.70
N GLN A 282 -22.47 5.83 16.09
CA GLN A 282 -22.52 6.44 14.76
C GLN A 282 -22.86 5.41 13.67
N ALA A 283 -22.28 4.21 13.73
CA ALA A 283 -22.60 3.13 12.80
C ALA A 283 -24.08 2.71 12.83
N VAL A 284 -24.73 2.78 14.00
CA VAL A 284 -26.17 2.54 14.16
C VAL A 284 -27.00 3.69 13.59
N LEU A 285 -26.64 4.95 13.88
CA LEU A 285 -27.34 6.14 13.39
C LEU A 285 -27.27 6.26 11.86
N ASP A 286 -26.13 5.96 11.26
CA ASP A 286 -25.91 5.98 9.80
C ASP A 286 -26.53 4.76 9.08
N GLY A 287 -27.04 3.77 9.83
CA GLY A 287 -27.54 2.51 9.26
C GLY A 287 -26.46 1.68 8.54
N ASN A 288 -25.17 1.91 8.86
CA ASN A 288 -24.05 1.31 8.15
C ASN A 288 -23.89 -0.18 8.50
N THR A 289 -24.67 -1.00 7.81
CA THR A 289 -24.76 -2.45 8.05
C THR A 289 -23.41 -3.16 7.91
N SER A 290 -22.55 -2.72 6.98
CA SER A 290 -21.20 -3.28 6.80
C SER A 290 -20.32 -3.00 8.03
N LEU A 291 -20.32 -1.76 8.53
CA LEU A 291 -19.56 -1.40 9.72
C LEU A 291 -20.11 -2.07 10.99
N LEU A 292 -21.43 -2.23 11.11
CA LEU A 292 -22.05 -2.98 12.20
C LEU A 292 -21.65 -4.47 12.19
N ALA A 293 -21.57 -5.08 11.01
CA ALA A 293 -21.11 -6.45 10.84
C ALA A 293 -19.63 -6.62 11.24
N HIS A 294 -18.79 -5.67 10.82
CA HIS A 294 -17.39 -5.57 11.18
C HIS A 294 -17.18 -5.37 12.70
N ILE A 295 -17.98 -4.51 13.36
CA ILE A 295 -17.94 -4.36 14.83
C ILE A 295 -18.38 -5.66 15.53
N ALA A 296 -19.44 -6.31 15.04
CA ALA A 296 -19.91 -7.58 15.58
C ALA A 296 -18.85 -8.69 15.47
N HIS A 297 -18.08 -8.73 14.36
CA HIS A 297 -16.97 -9.67 14.20
C HIS A 297 -15.91 -9.48 15.27
N VAL A 298 -15.44 -8.25 15.50
CA VAL A 298 -14.39 -7.95 16.48
C VAL A 298 -14.88 -8.15 17.92
N ASP A 299 -16.12 -7.79 18.29
CA ASP A 299 -16.68 -8.13 19.62
C ASP A 299 -16.77 -9.66 19.82
N GLY A 300 -17.04 -10.40 18.74
CA GLY A 300 -17.00 -11.87 18.72
C GLY A 300 -15.60 -12.44 18.94
N LEU A 301 -14.58 -11.90 18.28
CA LEU A 301 -13.18 -12.29 18.49
C LEU A 301 -12.68 -11.94 19.90
N LEU A 302 -13.09 -10.80 20.46
CA LEU A 302 -12.81 -10.44 21.86
C LEU A 302 -13.46 -11.42 22.84
N ALA A 303 -14.72 -11.81 22.60
CA ALA A 303 -15.39 -12.82 23.42
C ALA A 303 -14.69 -14.19 23.32
N LEU A 304 -14.23 -14.60 22.13
CA LEU A 304 -13.40 -15.81 21.93
C LEU A 304 -12.11 -15.77 22.76
N ALA A 305 -11.39 -14.65 22.73
CA ALA A 305 -10.13 -14.47 23.44
C ALA A 305 -10.29 -14.57 24.97
N HIS A 306 -11.46 -14.20 25.51
CA HIS A 306 -11.82 -14.37 26.92
C HIS A 306 -12.62 -15.65 27.22
N HIS A 307 -12.76 -16.56 26.25
CA HIS A 307 -13.48 -17.83 26.36
C HIS A 307 -14.99 -17.72 26.68
N ASP A 308 -15.61 -16.56 26.42
CA ASP A 308 -17.08 -16.38 26.45
C ASP A 308 -17.69 -16.91 25.15
N LEU A 309 -17.74 -18.25 25.03
CA LEU A 309 -18.23 -18.95 23.84
C LEU A 309 -19.69 -18.60 23.46
N PRO A 310 -20.65 -18.42 24.41
CA PRO A 310 -22.00 -18.00 24.08
C PRO A 310 -22.06 -16.61 23.43
N ARG A 311 -21.35 -15.61 23.99
CA ARG A 311 -21.28 -14.27 23.38
C ARG A 311 -20.56 -14.29 22.04
N ALA A 312 -19.42 -14.98 21.97
CA ALA A 312 -18.66 -15.17 20.73
C ALA A 312 -19.55 -15.73 19.61
N THR A 313 -20.25 -16.82 19.89
CA THR A 313 -21.17 -17.46 18.93
C THR A 313 -22.25 -16.49 18.46
N THR A 314 -22.89 -15.76 19.39
CA THR A 314 -23.95 -14.79 19.08
C THR A 314 -23.44 -13.65 18.20
N ARG A 315 -22.26 -13.10 18.51
CA ARG A 315 -21.66 -11.97 17.80
C ARG A 315 -21.09 -12.34 16.44
N LEU A 316 -20.43 -13.48 16.32
CA LEU A 316 -19.91 -13.99 15.04
C LEU A 316 -21.05 -14.44 14.12
N HIS A 317 -22.14 -14.98 14.67
CA HIS A 317 -23.37 -15.21 13.90
C HIS A 317 -23.96 -13.90 13.38
N LEU A 318 -24.09 -12.87 14.23
CA LEU A 318 -24.53 -11.54 13.80
C LEU A 318 -23.65 -10.99 12.65
N ALA A 319 -22.33 -11.08 12.79
CA ALA A 319 -21.39 -10.69 11.73
C ALA A 319 -21.65 -11.44 10.42
N THR A 320 -21.76 -12.77 10.44
CA THR A 320 -22.04 -13.55 9.22
C THR A 320 -23.42 -13.26 8.61
N THR A 321 -24.40 -12.79 9.38
CA THR A 321 -25.70 -12.35 8.84
C THR A 321 -25.68 -10.95 8.21
N LEU A 322 -24.81 -10.05 8.67
CA LEU A 322 -24.78 -8.65 8.24
C LEU A 322 -23.67 -8.34 7.22
N ILE A 323 -22.64 -9.18 7.09
CA ILE A 323 -21.58 -9.00 6.08
C ILE A 323 -22.16 -9.11 4.66
N PRO A 324 -21.94 -8.12 3.78
CA PRO A 324 -22.29 -8.22 2.36
C PRO A 324 -21.60 -9.39 1.66
N ASP A 325 -22.23 -9.93 0.62
CA ASP A 325 -21.62 -10.99 -0.20
C ASP A 325 -20.37 -10.50 -0.97
N HIS A 326 -20.22 -9.18 -1.15
CA HIS A 326 -19.05 -8.53 -1.73
C HIS A 326 -18.54 -7.41 -0.81
N THR A 327 -17.53 -7.72 0.00
CA THR A 327 -16.80 -6.74 0.83
C THR A 327 -15.52 -6.30 0.13
N THR A 328 -15.34 -5.00 -0.10
CA THR A 328 -14.09 -4.43 -0.65
C THR A 328 -12.99 -4.26 0.39
N SER A 329 -13.35 -4.17 1.68
CA SER A 329 -12.44 -4.07 2.81
C SER A 329 -12.88 -5.02 3.94
N GLY A 330 -11.90 -5.54 4.67
CA GLY A 330 -12.13 -6.39 5.84
C GLY A 330 -12.43 -7.87 5.56
N PRO A 331 -12.72 -8.65 6.62
CA PRO A 331 -12.91 -10.08 6.53
C PRO A 331 -14.21 -10.39 5.79
N ASN A 332 -14.12 -11.22 4.75
CA ASN A 332 -15.30 -11.70 4.04
C ASN A 332 -16.13 -12.66 4.91
N ARG A 333 -17.35 -12.96 4.44
CA ARG A 333 -18.28 -13.89 5.11
C ARG A 333 -17.65 -15.24 5.44
N ALA A 334 -16.75 -15.75 4.59
CA ALA A 334 -16.07 -17.03 4.79
C ALA A 334 -15.12 -17.01 6.00
N ARG A 335 -14.37 -15.92 6.21
CA ARG A 335 -13.54 -15.77 7.42
C ARG A 335 -14.40 -15.74 8.68
N CYS A 336 -15.49 -14.98 8.70
CA CYS A 336 -16.37 -14.91 9.86
C CYS A 336 -17.12 -16.23 10.13
N LEU A 337 -17.41 -17.04 9.09
CA LEU A 337 -17.91 -18.41 9.24
C LEU A 337 -16.85 -19.35 9.84
N ALA A 338 -15.58 -19.20 9.48
CA ALA A 338 -14.50 -19.97 10.10
C ALA A 338 -14.34 -19.60 11.59
N ASP A 339 -14.36 -18.30 11.93
CA ASP A 339 -14.26 -17.83 13.31
C ASP A 339 -15.50 -18.27 14.13
N LEU A 340 -16.70 -18.24 13.55
CA LEU A 340 -17.94 -18.77 14.17
C LEU A 340 -17.84 -20.28 14.43
N ALA A 341 -17.35 -21.05 13.47
CA ALA A 341 -17.15 -22.48 13.65
C ALA A 341 -16.15 -22.77 14.77
N LEU A 342 -15.06 -22.01 14.87
CA LEU A 342 -14.11 -22.10 15.98
C LEU A 342 -14.81 -21.89 17.34
N ALA A 343 -15.68 -20.88 17.46
CA ALA A 343 -16.48 -20.64 18.67
C ALA A 343 -17.41 -21.80 19.03
N GLN A 344 -18.01 -22.45 18.02
CA GLN A 344 -18.97 -23.53 18.20
C GLN A 344 -18.32 -24.93 18.40
N THR A 345 -17.04 -25.12 18.04
CA THR A 345 -16.37 -26.45 18.07
C THR A 345 -16.53 -27.23 19.37
N ARG A 346 -16.54 -26.54 20.52
CA ARG A 346 -16.63 -27.14 21.86
C ARG A 346 -18.06 -27.24 22.41
N THR A 347 -19.01 -26.51 21.85
CA THR A 347 -20.40 -26.39 22.38
C THR A 347 -21.42 -27.07 21.47
N HIS A 348 -21.25 -26.97 20.15
CA HIS A 348 -22.19 -27.49 19.16
C HIS A 348 -21.45 -28.10 17.94
N PRO A 349 -20.72 -29.22 18.12
CA PRO A 349 -19.88 -29.79 17.07
C PRO A 349 -20.64 -30.19 15.79
N LEU A 350 -21.92 -30.56 15.91
CA LEU A 350 -22.76 -30.95 14.76
C LEU A 350 -23.19 -29.77 13.88
N THR A 351 -23.30 -28.54 14.40
CA THR A 351 -23.60 -27.34 13.59
C THR A 351 -22.36 -26.74 12.94
N CYS A 352 -21.15 -27.08 13.42
CA CYS A 352 -19.88 -26.60 12.88
C CYS A 352 -19.60 -27.17 11.48
N ALA A 353 -19.91 -28.45 11.24
CA ALA A 353 -19.52 -29.17 10.02
C ALA A 353 -19.89 -28.46 8.70
N PRO A 354 -21.16 -28.00 8.47
CA PRO A 354 -21.49 -27.26 7.25
C PRO A 354 -20.82 -25.89 7.16
N GLN A 355 -20.62 -25.18 8.29
CA GLN A 355 -19.94 -23.88 8.32
C GLN A 355 -18.46 -24.02 7.93
N ILE A 356 -17.77 -25.03 8.49
CA ILE A 356 -16.39 -25.38 8.16
C ILE A 356 -16.29 -25.74 6.68
N HIS A 357 -17.23 -26.53 6.14
CA HIS A 357 -17.24 -26.91 4.74
C HIS A 357 -17.36 -25.69 3.81
N ILE A 358 -18.31 -24.79 4.08
CA ILE A 358 -18.52 -23.56 3.30
C ILE A 358 -17.28 -22.63 3.40
N ALA A 359 -16.73 -22.45 4.60
CA ALA A 359 -15.53 -21.64 4.79
C ALA A 359 -14.32 -22.22 4.04
N LEU A 360 -14.08 -23.53 4.13
CA LEU A 360 -13.00 -24.21 3.41
C LEU A 360 -13.20 -24.17 1.90
N GLN A 361 -14.43 -24.32 1.39
CA GLN A 361 -14.72 -24.16 -0.05
C GLN A 361 -14.40 -22.75 -0.54
N ALA A 362 -14.86 -21.71 0.16
CA ALA A 362 -14.61 -20.32 -0.21
C ALA A 362 -13.11 -19.95 -0.17
N LEU A 363 -12.38 -20.41 0.86
CA LEU A 363 -10.92 -20.27 0.96
C LEU A 363 -10.19 -21.07 -0.13
N ALA A 364 -10.67 -22.26 -0.49
CA ALA A 364 -10.09 -23.06 -1.57
C ALA A 364 -10.26 -22.38 -2.94
N THR A 365 -11.39 -21.72 -3.21
CA THR A 365 -11.57 -20.92 -4.43
C THR A 365 -10.66 -19.70 -4.48
N SER A 366 -10.39 -19.03 -3.35
CA SER A 366 -9.45 -17.89 -3.35
C SER A 366 -7.99 -18.32 -3.54
N LEU A 367 -7.64 -19.56 -3.17
CA LEU A 367 -6.32 -20.16 -3.45
C LEU A 367 -6.21 -20.69 -4.89
N HIS A 368 -7.26 -21.32 -5.44
CA HIS A 368 -7.21 -21.89 -6.80
C HIS A 368 -7.09 -20.81 -7.89
N ASN A 369 -7.76 -19.68 -7.73
CA ASN A 369 -7.63 -18.53 -8.64
C ASN A 369 -6.23 -17.88 -8.60
N GLY A 370 -5.42 -18.18 -7.58
CA GLY A 370 -4.01 -17.80 -7.49
C GLY A 370 -3.06 -18.68 -8.29
N THR A 371 -3.51 -19.84 -8.81
CA THR A 371 -2.69 -20.62 -9.75
C THR A 371 -2.72 -19.96 -11.13
N PRO A 372 -1.57 -19.71 -11.79
CA PRO A 372 -1.59 -19.27 -13.17
C PRO A 372 -2.23 -20.39 -13.99
N ALA A 373 -3.39 -20.11 -14.57
CA ALA A 373 -4.12 -21.08 -15.37
C ALA A 373 -3.19 -21.68 -16.42
N THR A 374 -2.80 -22.94 -16.24
CA THR A 374 -1.99 -23.66 -17.22
C THR A 374 -2.78 -23.63 -18.53
N HIS A 375 -2.14 -23.11 -19.58
CA HIS A 375 -2.79 -22.87 -20.87
C HIS A 375 -3.42 -24.16 -21.42
N THR A 376 -4.69 -24.40 -21.10
CA THR A 376 -5.58 -25.15 -21.95
C THR A 376 -5.66 -24.34 -23.24
N ARG A 377 -5.03 -24.87 -24.31
CA ARG A 377 -4.99 -24.26 -25.64
C ARG A 377 -6.40 -24.24 -26.24
N ASN A 378 -7.25 -23.35 -25.75
CA ASN A 378 -8.47 -22.98 -26.44
C ASN A 378 -8.05 -22.14 -27.65
N ARG A 379 -7.99 -22.78 -28.83
CA ARG A 379 -7.77 -22.07 -30.09
C ARG A 379 -8.84 -20.97 -30.19
N PRO A 380 -8.50 -19.71 -30.50
CA PRO A 380 -9.51 -18.70 -30.74
C PRO A 380 -10.35 -19.14 -31.94
N GLY A 381 -11.65 -19.33 -31.72
CA GLY A 381 -12.62 -19.41 -32.81
C GLY A 381 -12.62 -18.10 -33.60
N PRO A 382 -13.00 -18.12 -34.89
CA PRO A 382 -12.96 -16.93 -35.72
C PRO A 382 -13.87 -15.83 -35.13
N VAL A 383 -13.30 -14.65 -34.92
CA VAL A 383 -14.03 -13.46 -34.48
C VAL A 383 -15.07 -13.12 -35.56
N PRO A 384 -16.36 -12.99 -35.25
CA PRO A 384 -17.35 -12.55 -36.22
C PRO A 384 -17.05 -11.10 -36.62
N ALA A 385 -16.93 -10.86 -37.93
CA ALA A 385 -16.59 -9.55 -38.46
C ALA A 385 -17.69 -8.52 -38.14
N ILE A 386 -17.31 -7.44 -37.44
CA ILE A 386 -18.19 -6.29 -37.19
C ILE A 386 -18.38 -5.56 -38.52
N THR A 387 -19.60 -5.57 -39.05
CA THR A 387 -19.94 -4.87 -40.30
C THR A 387 -20.01 -3.37 -40.02
N PRO A 388 -19.23 -2.50 -40.71
CA PRO A 388 -19.36 -1.06 -40.57
C PRO A 388 -20.65 -0.55 -41.24
N LEU A 389 -21.24 0.52 -40.70
CA LEU A 389 -22.38 1.20 -41.32
C LEU A 389 -22.03 1.71 -42.73
N PRO A 390 -23.00 1.75 -43.67
CA PRO A 390 -22.74 2.15 -45.05
C PRO A 390 -22.41 3.65 -45.15
N THR A 391 -21.24 3.95 -45.70
CA THR A 391 -20.83 5.29 -46.12
C THR A 391 -21.64 5.76 -47.32
N ALA A 392 -22.25 6.95 -47.23
CA ALA A 392 -22.94 7.57 -48.35
C ALA A 392 -21.93 8.06 -49.41
N ALA A 393 -22.13 7.66 -50.67
CA ALA A 393 -21.35 8.12 -51.83
C ALA A 393 -21.82 9.52 -52.31
N PRO A 394 -20.98 10.30 -53.00
CA PRO A 394 -21.23 11.72 -53.25
C PRO A 394 -22.17 11.98 -54.43
N ALA A 395 -23.01 13.01 -54.30
CA ALA A 395 -23.83 13.55 -55.39
C ALA A 395 -23.18 14.81 -56.00
N ASN A 396 -23.25 14.91 -57.32
CA ASN A 396 -22.50 15.86 -58.15
C ASN A 396 -23.18 17.25 -58.25
N HIS A 397 -22.40 18.31 -58.48
CA HIS A 397 -22.93 19.67 -58.66
C HIS A 397 -23.68 19.85 -59.99
N SER A 398 -24.83 20.56 -60.00
CA SER A 398 -25.25 21.42 -61.14
C SER A 398 -26.42 22.39 -60.86
N ARG A 399 -26.05 23.69 -60.78
CA ARG A 399 -26.79 24.93 -61.14
C ARG A 399 -28.05 25.43 -60.37
N PRO A 400 -28.31 26.77 -60.37
CA PRO A 400 -29.37 27.42 -59.57
C PRO A 400 -30.46 28.15 -60.40
N VAL A 401 -31.68 28.32 -59.85
CA VAL A 401 -32.67 29.33 -60.32
C VAL A 401 -33.56 29.89 -59.17
N ARG A 402 -33.49 31.23 -59.01
CA ARG A 402 -34.45 32.24 -58.47
C ARG A 402 -35.61 31.91 -57.50
N ASN A 403 -35.66 32.76 -56.45
CA ASN A 403 -36.79 33.54 -55.88
C ASN A 403 -38.16 32.89 -55.64
N SER A 404 -38.66 32.99 -54.39
CA SER A 404 -39.81 33.84 -54.02
C SER A 404 -39.97 33.99 -52.48
N VAL A 405 -40.18 35.23 -52.03
CA VAL A 405 -40.67 35.65 -50.69
C VAL A 405 -42.20 35.76 -50.81
N PRO A 406 -43.05 35.31 -49.85
CA PRO A 406 -43.36 35.98 -48.56
C PRO A 406 -43.61 35.02 -47.37
N ASP A 407 -43.95 35.42 -46.14
CA ASP A 407 -43.68 36.59 -45.27
C ASP A 407 -44.32 36.28 -43.88
N THR A 408 -44.02 37.07 -42.85
CA THR A 408 -44.73 37.26 -41.57
C THR A 408 -44.54 36.30 -40.37
N ALA A 409 -44.62 36.95 -39.20
CA ALA A 409 -45.06 36.45 -37.88
C ALA A 409 -44.06 35.72 -36.97
N ASN A 410 -43.39 36.51 -36.13
CA ASN A 410 -42.69 36.10 -34.91
C ASN A 410 -43.44 36.63 -33.66
N PRO A 411 -43.76 35.82 -32.63
CA PRO A 411 -44.20 36.29 -31.31
C PRO A 411 -43.10 36.14 -30.21
N PRO A 412 -43.24 36.82 -29.05
CA PRO A 412 -42.09 37.33 -28.28
C PRO A 412 -41.64 36.47 -27.08
N PRO A 413 -40.46 36.77 -26.47
CA PRO A 413 -39.94 36.06 -25.30
C PRO A 413 -40.62 36.51 -23.98
N LEU A 414 -40.67 35.60 -23.00
CA LEU A 414 -41.13 35.87 -21.64
C LEU A 414 -39.99 36.48 -20.78
N PRO A 415 -40.31 37.39 -19.83
CA PRO A 415 -39.31 38.22 -19.16
C PRO A 415 -38.66 37.56 -17.93
N HIS A 416 -37.44 38.02 -17.63
CA HIS A 416 -36.80 37.81 -16.33
C HIS A 416 -37.58 38.53 -15.21
N ALA A 417 -37.70 37.87 -14.05
CA ALA A 417 -38.04 38.53 -12.79
C ALA A 417 -36.85 38.39 -11.83
N GLN A 418 -36.48 39.50 -11.20
CA GLN A 418 -35.39 39.59 -10.23
C GLN A 418 -35.86 40.43 -9.04
N VAL A 419 -35.27 40.18 -7.87
CA VAL A 419 -35.37 40.94 -6.61
C VAL A 419 -36.60 40.66 -5.73
N GLY A 420 -36.27 40.29 -4.49
CA GLY A 420 -37.11 40.12 -3.31
C GLY A 420 -36.16 39.82 -2.14
#